data_AF-K2BA50-F1
#
_entry.id   AF-K2BA50-F1
#
_cell.length_a   1.000
_cell.length_b   1.000
_cell.length_c   1.000
_cell.angle_alpha   90.00
_cell.angle_beta   90.00
_cell.angle_gamma   90.00
#
_symmetry.space_group_name_H-M   'P 1'
#
loop_
_entity.id
_entity.type
_entity.pdbx_description
1 polymer ?
#
loop_
_entity_poly.entity_id
_entity_poly.type
_entity_poly.pdbx_seq_one_letter_code
_entity_poly.pdbx_strand_id
1 'polypeptide(L)'
;MHEFIIRNWRIVKIATTKAQRKLFFNIRKAAKKRGWFSDSEIAAVAEELNVSHQDVRQMEMRMSNADQSLEFFGDDDDETASLKAPIHYLEDKSANPEQQAQADNLEAFQGVELQHAMKKLDARSQTIIQERWLSEEKSTLQTLAAQFNISLERVRQLEKMALEKLRMAMAA
;
A
#
# COMPACT_ATOMS: atom_id res chain seq x y z
N MET A 1 4.45 -27.50 25.21
CA MET A 1 3.98 -26.43 26.12
C MET A 1 4.36 -25.03 25.61
N HIS A 2 5.65 -24.70 25.42
CA HIS A 2 6.10 -23.37 24.95
C HIS A 2 5.47 -22.89 23.63
N GLU A 3 5.32 -23.78 22.64
CA GLU A 3 4.73 -23.40 21.35
C GLU A 3 3.23 -23.09 21.44
N PHE A 4 2.51 -23.78 22.33
CA PHE A 4 1.10 -23.49 22.58
C PHE A 4 0.91 -22.10 23.17
N ILE A 5 1.80 -21.67 24.08
CA ILE A 5 1.78 -20.33 24.67
C ILE A 5 1.99 -19.27 23.59
N ILE A 6 2.98 -19.44 22.71
CA ILE A 6 3.25 -18.47 21.64
C ILE A 6 2.06 -18.37 20.65
N ARG A 7 1.44 -19.51 20.31
CA ARG A 7 0.33 -19.54 19.35
C ARG A 7 -0.97 -18.95 19.90
N ASN A 8 -1.21 -19.03 21.21
CA ASN A 8 -2.46 -18.61 21.84
C ASN A 8 -2.31 -17.38 22.75
N TRP A 9 -1.17 -16.70 22.72
CA TRP A 9 -0.96 -15.51 23.56
C TRP A 9 -1.88 -14.36 23.18
N ARG A 10 -2.05 -14.11 21.87
CA ARG A 10 -2.83 -13.02 21.29
C ARG A 10 -3.35 -13.37 19.91
N ILE A 11 -4.33 -12.58 19.45
CA ILE A 11 -4.91 -12.68 18.11
C ILE A 11 -3.82 -12.43 17.05
N VAL A 12 -2.98 -11.41 17.27
CA VAL A 12 -1.84 -11.12 16.40
C VAL A 12 -0.61 -11.93 16.84
N LYS A 13 -0.03 -12.71 15.92
CA LYS A 13 1.19 -13.47 16.16
C LYS A 13 2.39 -12.54 16.29
N ILE A 14 3.04 -12.55 17.46
CA ILE A 14 4.16 -11.63 17.77
C ILE A 14 5.53 -12.27 17.54
N ALA A 15 5.69 -13.59 17.79
CA ALA A 15 6.99 -14.26 17.80
C ALA A 15 7.15 -15.30 16.69
N THR A 16 7.33 -14.85 15.45
CA THR A 16 7.49 -15.72 14.27
C THR A 16 8.93 -16.15 14.04
N THR A 17 9.91 -15.32 14.44
CA THR A 17 11.35 -15.61 14.28
C THR A 17 11.97 -16.24 15.53
N LYS A 18 13.18 -16.82 15.39
CA LYS A 18 13.92 -17.38 16.54
C LYS A 18 14.30 -16.28 17.56
N ALA A 19 14.73 -15.11 17.09
CA ALA A 19 15.09 -13.96 17.93
C ALA A 19 13.88 -13.45 18.73
N GLN A 20 12.73 -13.28 18.06
CA GLN A 20 11.49 -12.83 18.71
C GLN A 20 10.98 -13.85 19.74
N ARG A 21 11.09 -15.16 19.47
CA ARG A 21 10.74 -16.19 20.47
C ARG A 21 11.62 -16.12 21.71
N LYS A 22 12.93 -15.89 21.54
CA LYS A 22 13.86 -15.69 22.66
C LYS A 22 13.51 -14.44 23.47
N LEU A 23 13.16 -13.35 22.78
CA LEU A 23 12.72 -12.11 23.42
C LEU A 23 11.38 -12.29 24.14
N PHE A 24 10.40 -12.98 23.56
CA PHE A 24 9.08 -13.18 24.15
C PHE A 24 9.12 -13.76 25.57
N PHE A 25 10.02 -14.73 25.82
CA PHE A 25 10.14 -15.35 27.14
C PHE A 25 11.06 -14.58 28.11
N ASN A 26 12.02 -13.79 27.62
CA ASN A 26 13.07 -13.20 28.45
C ASN A 26 12.95 -11.68 28.62
N ILE A 27 12.29 -10.96 27.71
CA ILE A 27 12.23 -9.50 27.75
C ILE A 27 11.51 -8.97 29.00
N ARG A 28 10.48 -9.67 29.49
CA ARG A 28 9.81 -9.34 30.76
C ARG A 28 10.66 -9.59 32.00
N LYS A 29 11.61 -10.53 31.92
CA LYS A 29 12.56 -10.78 33.02
C LYS A 29 13.64 -9.71 33.07
N ALA A 30 14.04 -9.21 31.89
CA ALA A 30 15.00 -8.11 31.78
C ALA A 30 14.38 -6.73 32.06
N ALA A 31 13.06 -6.58 31.88
CA ALA A 31 12.31 -5.38 32.22
C ALA A 31 12.28 -5.14 33.74
N LYS A 32 13.26 -4.39 34.27
CA LYS A 32 13.32 -4.01 35.69
C LYS A 32 12.22 -3.03 36.10
N LYS A 33 11.57 -2.35 35.14
CA LYS A 33 10.51 -1.36 35.37
C LYS A 33 9.27 -1.64 34.50
N ARG A 34 8.09 -1.29 35.02
CA ARG A 34 6.84 -1.19 34.26
C ARG A 34 6.84 0.12 33.48
N GLY A 35 7.50 0.14 32.32
CA GLY A 35 7.64 1.32 31.48
C GLY A 35 8.43 1.00 30.22
N TRP A 36 8.58 2.01 29.37
CA TRP A 36 9.38 1.88 28.16
C TRP A 36 10.87 1.74 28.50
N PHE A 37 11.59 0.94 27.74
CA PHE A 37 13.03 0.79 27.89
C PHE A 37 13.74 2.06 27.43
N SER A 38 14.73 2.49 28.20
CA SER A 38 15.73 3.45 27.72
C SER A 38 16.61 2.80 26.66
N ASP A 39 17.23 3.61 25.80
CA ASP A 39 18.16 3.10 24.78
C ASP A 39 19.31 2.28 25.39
N SER A 40 19.74 2.61 26.61
CA SER A 40 20.75 1.85 27.36
C SER A 40 20.26 0.46 27.79
N GLU A 41 18.99 0.33 28.17
CA GLU A 41 18.38 -0.96 28.54
C GLU A 41 18.13 -1.83 27.29
N ILE A 42 17.73 -1.21 26.18
CA ILE A 42 17.61 -1.90 24.88
C ILE A 42 18.96 -2.49 24.48
N ALA A 43 20.05 -1.73 24.64
CA ALA A 43 21.40 -2.19 24.33
C ALA A 43 21.84 -3.37 25.21
N ALA A 44 21.62 -3.28 26.52
CA ALA A 44 21.95 -4.37 27.45
C ALA A 44 21.17 -5.65 27.11
N VAL A 45 19.88 -5.56 26.80
CA VAL A 45 19.04 -6.72 26.43
C VAL A 45 19.45 -7.31 25.09
N ALA A 46 19.79 -6.46 24.11
CA ALA A 46 20.28 -6.88 22.80
C ALA A 46 21.58 -7.68 22.91
N GLU A 47 22.52 -7.21 23.74
CA GLU A 47 23.80 -7.86 24.00
C GLU A 47 23.63 -9.18 24.77
N GLU A 48 22.86 -9.18 25.87
CA GLU A 48 22.61 -10.37 26.69
C GLU A 48 21.90 -11.48 25.91
N LEU A 49 20.92 -11.11 25.08
CA LEU A 49 20.13 -12.07 24.31
C LEU A 49 20.69 -12.32 22.90
N ASN A 50 21.77 -11.65 22.50
CA ASN A 50 22.38 -11.74 21.16
C ASN A 50 21.34 -11.57 20.04
N VAL A 51 20.62 -10.44 20.07
CA VAL A 51 19.57 -10.06 19.12
C VAL A 51 19.74 -8.60 18.70
N SER A 52 19.08 -8.16 17.62
CA SER A 52 19.21 -6.78 17.18
C SER A 52 18.46 -5.81 18.10
N HIS A 53 18.97 -4.57 18.23
CA HIS A 53 18.28 -3.51 18.96
C HIS A 53 16.88 -3.23 18.39
N GLN A 54 16.73 -3.34 17.06
CA GLN A 54 15.45 -3.18 16.38
C GLN A 54 14.44 -4.25 16.82
N ASP A 55 14.87 -5.52 16.92
CA ASP A 55 14.01 -6.60 17.40
C ASP A 55 13.59 -6.38 18.85
N VAL A 56 14.51 -5.91 19.72
CA VAL A 56 14.19 -5.60 21.12
C VAL A 56 13.15 -4.50 21.20
N ARG A 57 13.33 -3.38 20.49
CA ARG A 57 12.39 -2.25 20.47
C ARG A 57 11.02 -2.66 19.92
N GLN A 58 11.00 -3.44 18.84
CA GLN A 58 9.76 -3.92 18.24
C GLN A 58 9.03 -4.90 19.18
N MET A 59 9.76 -5.80 19.84
CA MET A 59 9.19 -6.75 20.78
C MET A 59 8.69 -6.06 22.05
N GLU A 60 9.37 -5.03 22.52
CA GLU A 60 8.94 -4.22 23.65
C GLU A 60 7.62 -3.50 23.36
N MET A 61 7.52 -2.75 22.25
CA MET A 61 6.26 -2.11 21.80
C MET A 61 5.10 -3.10 21.68
N ARG A 62 5.36 -4.30 21.14
CA ARG A 62 4.32 -5.33 20.95
C ARG A 62 3.89 -5.98 22.27
N MET A 63 4.80 -6.08 23.24
CA MET A 63 4.52 -6.70 24.54
C MET A 63 3.96 -5.73 25.57
N SER A 64 4.19 -4.42 25.41
CA SER A 64 3.69 -3.36 26.30
C SER A 64 2.21 -3.05 26.06
N ASN A 65 1.78 -2.96 24.80
CA ASN A 65 0.40 -2.60 24.48
C ASN A 65 -0.48 -3.84 24.44
N ALA A 66 -1.70 -3.80 24.96
CA ALA A 66 -2.69 -4.86 24.78
C ALA A 66 -3.46 -4.69 23.46
N ASP A 67 -4.00 -5.78 22.93
CA ASP A 67 -4.93 -5.71 21.80
C ASP A 67 -6.23 -5.07 22.33
N GLN A 68 -6.64 -3.95 21.73
CA GLN A 68 -7.84 -3.22 22.14
C GLN A 68 -9.03 -3.69 21.31
N SER A 69 -10.16 -3.94 21.96
CA SER A 69 -11.42 -4.23 21.28
C SER A 69 -11.92 -2.99 20.53
N LEU A 70 -12.50 -3.19 19.35
CA LEU A 70 -13.16 -2.14 18.57
C LEU A 70 -14.46 -1.68 19.21
N GLU A 71 -15.14 -2.60 19.90
CA GLU A 71 -16.36 -2.36 20.68
C GLU A 71 -16.04 -2.45 22.17
N PHE A 72 -16.63 -1.56 22.96
CA PHE A 72 -16.57 -1.65 24.42
C PHE A 72 -17.90 -2.21 24.94
N PHE A 73 -17.89 -3.43 25.46
CA PHE A 73 -19.02 -3.99 26.19
C PHE A 73 -18.87 -3.60 27.66
N GLY A 74 -19.23 -2.36 27.99
CA GLY A 74 -19.36 -1.89 29.37
C GLY A 74 -20.67 -2.38 30.00
N ASP A 75 -20.78 -2.25 31.33
CA ASP A 75 -22.04 -2.46 32.04
C ASP A 75 -23.06 -1.40 31.55
N ASP A 76 -24.31 -1.81 31.36
CA ASP A 76 -25.38 -1.16 30.57
C ASP A 76 -25.82 0.25 31.06
N ASP A 77 -25.16 0.81 32.08
CA ASP A 77 -25.61 2.00 32.81
C ASP A 77 -24.83 3.29 32.45
N ASP A 78 -23.85 3.21 31.54
CA ASP A 78 -23.12 4.37 31.04
C ASP A 78 -23.13 4.42 29.51
N GLU A 79 -24.23 4.91 28.92
CA GLU A 79 -24.38 5.18 27.47
C GLU A 79 -23.19 5.99 26.91
N THR A 80 -22.50 6.78 27.74
CA THR A 80 -21.34 7.57 27.32
C THR A 80 -20.06 6.74 27.12
N ALA A 81 -19.98 5.55 27.71
CA ALA A 81 -18.87 4.63 27.52
C ALA A 81 -18.93 3.92 26.15
N SER A 82 -20.15 3.61 25.67
CA SER A 82 -20.38 3.04 24.33
C SER A 82 -19.96 4.02 23.22
N LEU A 83 -20.29 5.30 23.36
CA LEU A 83 -19.93 6.37 22.41
C LEU A 83 -18.41 6.63 22.31
N LYS A 84 -17.60 6.15 23.26
CA LYS A 84 -16.13 6.27 23.25
C LYS A 84 -15.43 5.09 22.57
N ALA A 85 -16.18 4.10 22.08
CA ALA A 85 -15.60 2.95 21.41
C ALA A 85 -14.88 3.35 20.11
N PRO A 86 -13.69 2.77 19.81
CA PRO A 86 -12.94 3.04 18.58
C PRO A 86 -13.75 2.98 17.28
N ILE A 87 -14.75 2.11 17.22
CA ILE A 87 -15.61 1.96 16.05
C ILE A 87 -16.34 3.25 15.65
N HIS A 88 -16.58 4.18 16.58
CA HIS A 88 -17.34 5.40 16.31
C HIS A 88 -16.50 6.56 15.78
N TYR A 89 -15.18 6.56 16.00
CA TYR A 89 -14.29 7.65 15.56
C TYR A 89 -13.20 7.21 14.57
N LEU A 90 -13.02 5.91 14.35
CA LEU A 90 -12.13 5.42 13.30
C LEU A 90 -12.80 5.56 11.94
N GLU A 91 -12.23 6.42 11.10
CA GLU A 91 -12.71 6.67 9.74
C GLU A 91 -12.24 5.59 8.76
N ASP A 92 -13.15 5.11 7.91
CA ASP A 92 -12.81 4.31 6.73
C ASP A 92 -12.39 5.24 5.58
N LYS A 93 -11.11 5.21 5.22
CA LYS A 93 -10.55 6.04 4.14
C LYS A 93 -10.85 5.53 2.74
N SER A 94 -11.40 4.32 2.59
CA SER A 94 -11.72 3.72 1.29
C SER A 94 -13.13 4.08 0.80
N ALA A 95 -14.01 4.47 1.70
CA ALA A 95 -15.43 4.71 1.43
C ALA A 95 -15.77 6.21 1.35
N ASN A 96 -14.95 7.01 0.66
CA ASN A 96 -15.24 8.43 0.47
C ASN A 96 -16.03 8.66 -0.84
N PRO A 97 -17.34 9.01 -0.78
CA PRO A 97 -18.16 9.19 -1.99
C PRO A 97 -17.69 10.34 -2.88
N GLU A 98 -17.08 11.38 -2.29
CA GLU A 98 -16.53 12.51 -3.05
C GLU A 98 -15.36 12.05 -3.93
N GLN A 99 -14.46 11.24 -3.38
CA GLN A 99 -13.32 10.72 -4.12
C GLN A 99 -13.74 9.74 -5.21
N GLN A 100 -14.75 8.91 -4.95
CA GLN A 100 -15.31 7.99 -5.94
C GLN A 100 -15.97 8.76 -7.09
N ALA A 101 -16.87 9.69 -6.78
CA ALA A 101 -17.51 10.53 -7.80
C ALA A 101 -16.50 11.37 -8.59
N GLN A 102 -15.44 11.87 -7.93
CA GLN A 102 -14.36 12.58 -8.59
C GLN A 102 -13.60 11.66 -9.56
N ALA A 103 -13.25 10.44 -9.13
CA ALA A 103 -12.57 9.47 -9.98
C ALA A 103 -13.40 9.11 -11.22
N ASP A 104 -14.69 8.81 -11.04
CA ASP A 104 -15.61 8.49 -12.13
C ASP A 104 -15.75 9.65 -13.12
N ASN A 105 -15.90 10.88 -12.61
CA ASN A 105 -15.99 12.08 -13.45
C ASN A 105 -14.68 12.35 -14.20
N LEU A 106 -13.53 12.18 -13.54
CA LEU A 106 -12.23 12.35 -14.18
C LEU A 106 -12.00 11.31 -15.25
N GLU A 107 -12.36 10.05 -15.02
CA GLU A 107 -12.25 8.98 -16.01
C GLU A 107 -13.14 9.28 -17.22
N ALA A 108 -14.40 9.65 -17.01
CA ALA A 108 -15.32 10.02 -18.08
C ALA A 108 -14.81 11.22 -18.89
N PHE A 109 -14.32 12.27 -18.21
CA PHE A 109 -13.77 13.46 -18.86
C PHE A 109 -12.51 13.14 -19.66
N GLN A 110 -11.56 12.41 -19.07
CA GLN A 110 -10.32 12.01 -19.73
C GLN A 110 -10.58 11.09 -20.93
N GLY A 111 -11.57 10.20 -20.84
CA GLY A 111 -11.98 9.34 -21.94
C GLY A 111 -12.49 10.15 -23.15
N VAL A 112 -13.33 11.15 -22.92
CA VAL A 112 -13.84 12.04 -23.97
C VAL A 112 -12.73 12.89 -24.58
N GLU A 113 -11.88 13.50 -23.75
CA GLU A 113 -10.75 14.31 -24.20
C GLU A 113 -9.75 13.48 -25.01
N LEU A 114 -9.42 12.27 -24.56
CA LEU A 114 -8.55 11.36 -25.28
C LEU A 114 -9.14 11.01 -26.66
N GLN A 115 -10.45 10.70 -26.74
CA GLN A 115 -11.10 10.43 -28.02
C GLN A 115 -11.04 11.65 -28.95
N HIS A 116 -11.24 12.86 -28.43
CA HIS A 116 -11.18 14.09 -29.21
C HIS A 116 -9.74 14.39 -29.68
N ALA A 117 -8.75 14.17 -28.82
CA ALA A 117 -7.33 14.30 -29.15
C ALA A 117 -6.91 13.27 -30.22
N MET A 118 -7.35 12.02 -30.10
CA MET A 118 -7.10 10.96 -31.08
C MET A 118 -7.63 11.29 -32.48
N LYS A 119 -8.78 11.97 -32.59
CA LYS A 119 -9.32 12.43 -33.88
C LYS A 119 -8.47 13.50 -34.57
N LYS A 120 -7.62 14.23 -33.84
CA LYS A 120 -6.70 15.23 -34.42
C LYS A 120 -5.43 14.59 -35.01
N LEU A 121 -5.18 13.31 -34.74
CA LEU A 121 -4.03 12.58 -35.27
C LEU A 121 -4.32 12.07 -36.69
N ASP A 122 -3.24 11.85 -37.44
CA ASP A 122 -3.32 11.15 -38.72
C ASP A 122 -3.70 9.68 -38.51
N ALA A 123 -4.41 9.07 -39.47
CA ALA A 123 -4.94 7.71 -39.37
C ALA A 123 -3.86 6.68 -39.02
N ARG A 124 -2.65 6.81 -39.61
CA ARG A 124 -1.52 5.93 -39.29
C ARG A 124 -1.01 6.10 -37.87
N SER A 125 -0.96 7.34 -37.38
CA SER A 125 -0.51 7.67 -36.03
C SER A 125 -1.52 7.19 -34.98
N GLN A 126 -2.81 7.29 -35.29
CA GLN A 126 -3.90 6.74 -34.47
C GLN A 126 -3.76 5.23 -34.31
N THR A 127 -3.56 4.47 -35.40
CA THR A 127 -3.38 3.02 -35.31
C THR A 127 -2.16 2.63 -34.48
N ILE A 128 -1.02 3.32 -34.66
CA ILE A 128 0.21 3.05 -33.90
C ILE A 128 -0.02 3.25 -32.39
N ILE A 129 -0.71 4.33 -31.99
CA ILE A 129 -0.98 4.59 -30.57
C ILE A 129 -1.99 3.58 -30.00
N GLN A 130 -3.04 3.27 -30.76
CA GLN A 130 -4.06 2.32 -30.32
C GLN A 130 -3.46 0.92 -30.06
N GLU A 131 -2.70 0.40 -31.02
CA GLU A 131 -2.07 -0.93 -30.95
C GLU A 131 -0.99 -1.04 -29.87
N ARG A 132 -0.30 0.06 -29.53
CA ARG A 132 0.80 0.03 -28.55
C ARG A 132 0.41 0.41 -27.14
N TRP A 133 -0.61 1.24 -26.97
CA TRP A 133 -0.94 1.86 -25.68
C TRP A 133 -2.34 1.55 -25.20
N LEU A 134 -3.32 1.38 -26.10
CA LEU A 134 -4.74 1.23 -25.76
C LEU A 134 -5.26 -0.21 -25.94
N SER A 135 -4.54 -1.06 -26.68
CA SER A 135 -4.85 -2.48 -26.82
C SER A 135 -4.41 -3.27 -25.58
N GLU A 136 -5.17 -4.30 -25.23
CA GLU A 136 -4.79 -5.27 -24.19
C GLU A 136 -3.52 -6.05 -24.58
N GLU A 137 -3.47 -6.52 -25.84
CA GLU A 137 -2.27 -7.12 -26.43
C GLU A 137 -1.48 -6.05 -27.18
N LYS A 138 -0.37 -5.61 -26.57
CA LYS A 138 0.45 -4.53 -27.12
C LYS A 138 1.33 -5.03 -28.27
N SER A 139 1.09 -4.47 -29.46
CA SER A 139 1.90 -4.74 -30.64
C SER A 139 3.35 -4.23 -30.48
N THR A 140 4.31 -4.94 -31.07
CA THR A 140 5.71 -4.51 -31.07
C THR A 140 5.99 -3.54 -32.22
N LEU A 141 7.10 -2.79 -32.14
CA LEU A 141 7.53 -1.93 -33.23
C LEU A 141 7.76 -2.69 -34.55
N GLN A 142 8.19 -3.95 -34.45
CA GLN A 142 8.51 -4.80 -35.61
C GLN A 142 7.23 -5.22 -36.34
N THR A 143 6.16 -5.58 -35.61
CA THR A 143 4.89 -5.96 -36.22
C THR A 143 4.24 -4.77 -36.94
N LEU A 144 4.27 -3.59 -36.34
CA LEU A 144 3.77 -2.36 -36.96
C LEU A 144 4.61 -1.91 -38.16
N ALA A 145 5.94 -2.06 -38.09
CA ALA A 145 6.83 -1.77 -39.21
C ALA A 145 6.53 -2.67 -40.42
N ALA A 146 6.30 -3.95 -40.17
CA ALA A 146 5.89 -4.91 -41.20
C ALA A 146 4.49 -4.60 -41.77
N GLN A 147 3.52 -4.26 -40.91
CA GLN A 147 2.14 -3.92 -41.33
C GLN A 147 2.09 -2.69 -42.25
N PHE A 148 2.84 -1.64 -41.93
CA PHE A 148 2.86 -0.40 -42.70
C PHE A 148 3.96 -0.37 -43.77
N ASN A 149 4.74 -1.44 -43.91
CA ASN A 149 5.88 -1.56 -44.83
C ASN A 149 6.87 -0.38 -44.73
N ILE A 150 7.22 0.01 -43.50
CA ILE A 150 8.15 1.10 -43.19
C ILE A 150 9.25 0.62 -42.25
N SER A 151 10.33 1.41 -42.11
CA SER A 151 11.39 1.07 -41.17
C SER A 151 10.92 1.20 -39.71
N LEU A 152 11.53 0.39 -38.83
CA LEU A 152 11.26 0.41 -37.39
C LEU A 152 11.47 1.81 -36.79
N GLU A 153 12.53 2.51 -37.22
CA GLU A 153 12.82 3.87 -36.77
C GLU A 153 11.74 4.86 -37.23
N ARG A 154 11.13 4.66 -38.40
CA ARG A 154 10.04 5.52 -38.87
C ARG A 154 8.79 5.37 -38.00
N VAL A 155 8.44 4.15 -37.58
CA VAL A 155 7.33 3.92 -36.63
C VAL A 155 7.60 4.62 -35.30
N ARG A 156 8.83 4.54 -34.79
CA ARG A 156 9.26 5.22 -33.55
C ARG A 156 9.11 6.74 -33.65
N GLN A 157 9.48 7.33 -34.77
CA GLN A 157 9.31 8.77 -35.01
C GLN A 157 7.82 9.16 -35.01
N LEU A 158 6.98 8.41 -35.73
CA LEU A 158 5.55 8.66 -35.78
C LEU A 158 4.90 8.54 -34.41
N GLU A 159 5.27 7.53 -33.62
CA GLU A 159 4.81 7.38 -32.24
C GLU A 159 5.21 8.59 -31.37
N LYS A 160 6.47 9.03 -31.43
CA LYS A 160 6.94 10.18 -30.66
C LYS A 160 6.16 11.44 -31.00
N MET A 161 5.99 11.73 -32.29
CA MET A 161 5.22 12.90 -32.76
C MET A 161 3.74 12.81 -32.37
N ALA A 162 3.15 11.61 -32.43
CA ALA A 162 1.77 11.37 -32.02
C ALA A 162 1.57 11.63 -30.52
N LEU A 163 2.46 11.11 -29.67
CA LEU A 163 2.41 11.34 -28.22
C LEU A 163 2.58 12.83 -27.87
N GLU A 164 3.45 13.55 -28.56
CA GLU A 164 3.63 14.99 -28.37
C GLU A 164 2.37 15.78 -28.74
N LYS A 165 1.71 15.42 -29.86
CA LYS A 165 0.42 16.01 -30.24
C LYS A 165 -0.70 15.68 -29.26
N LEU A 166 -0.78 14.46 -28.75
CA LEU A 166 -1.76 14.07 -27.73
C LEU A 166 -1.57 14.86 -26.44
N ARG A 167 -0.32 15.01 -25.97
CA ARG A 167 0.00 15.83 -24.79
C ARG A 167 -0.43 17.28 -24.96
N MET A 168 -0.14 17.88 -26.11
CA MET A 168 -0.57 19.25 -26.40
C MET A 168 -2.10 19.38 -26.49
N ALA A 169 -2.79 18.35 -27.01
CA ALA A 169 -4.24 18.37 -27.15
C ALA A 169 -4.99 18.17 -25.82
N MET A 170 -4.42 17.43 -24.87
CA MET A 170 -5.02 17.20 -23.53
C MET A 170 -4.60 18.24 -22.48
N ALA A 171 -3.55 19.02 -22.73
CA ALA A 171 -3.10 20.11 -21.84
C ALA A 171 -3.76 21.46 -22.16
N ALA A 172 -4.54 21.53 -23.24
CA ALA A 172 -5.30 22.70 -23.68
C ALA A 172 -6.74 22.59 -23.19
#